data_AF-A0A356AN13-F1
#
_entry.id   AF-A0A356AN13-F1
#
_cell.length_a   1.000
_cell.length_b   1.000
_cell.length_c   1.000
_cell.angle_alpha   90.00
_cell.angle_beta   90.00
_cell.angle_gamma   90.00
#
_symmetry.space_group_name_H-M   'P 1'
#
loop_
_entity.id
_entity.type
_entity.pdbx_description
1 polymer ?
#
loop_
_entity_poly.entity_id
_entity_poly.type
_entity_poly.pdbx_seq_one_letter_code
_entity_poly.pdbx_strand_id
1 'polypeptide(L)'
;TLAYFLLFGEPELDERQRPLMFYSTLIHDLCPRRPYFDRGIFSSKLGEKGCMFKLGCRGPVTRADCPIRKWNGRVNWPIGDGSPCIGCAMFGFPDAMEPFISYDTT
;
A
#
# COMPACT_ATOMS: atom_id res chain seq x y z
N THR A 1 7.33 -4.11 16.20
CA THR A 1 6.47 -4.87 17.12
C THR A 1 7.22 -5.40 18.32
N LEU A 2 8.19 -6.32 18.16
CA LEU A 2 8.88 -6.97 19.30
C LEU A 2 9.44 -5.98 20.34
N ALA A 3 10.21 -4.97 19.91
CA ALA A 3 10.75 -3.97 20.83
C ALA A 3 9.67 -3.20 21.60
N TYR A 4 8.55 -2.86 20.95
CA TYR A 4 7.42 -2.22 21.63
C TYR A 4 6.80 -3.17 22.65
N PHE A 5 6.62 -4.44 22.28
CA PHE A 5 6.06 -5.45 23.17
C PHE A 5 6.90 -5.66 24.44
N LEU A 6 8.22 -5.76 24.29
CA LEU A 6 9.13 -5.93 25.43
C LEU A 6 9.17 -4.72 26.37
N LEU A 7 8.99 -3.51 25.84
CA LEU A 7 9.12 -2.27 26.62
C LEU A 7 7.79 -1.80 27.21
N PHE A 8 6.67 -2.05 26.51
CA PHE A 8 5.37 -1.44 26.82
C PHE A 8 4.22 -2.45 26.88
N GLY A 9 4.48 -3.74 26.60
CA GLY A 9 3.44 -4.77 26.54
C GLY A 9 2.69 -4.81 25.20
N GLU A 10 1.54 -5.48 25.20
CA GLU A 10 0.76 -5.69 23.98
C GLU A 10 0.31 -4.36 23.33
N PRO A 11 0.61 -4.13 22.04
CA PRO A 11 0.13 -2.94 21.34
C PRO A 11 -1.37 -3.05 21.09
N GLU A 12 -2.04 -1.91 20.90
CA GLU A 12 -3.42 -1.92 20.42
C GLU A 12 -3.50 -2.62 19.05
N LEU A 13 -4.48 -3.50 18.90
CA LEU A 13 -4.68 -4.33 17.72
C LEU A 13 -5.98 -3.96 17.00
N ASP A 14 -6.01 -4.15 15.68
CA ASP A 14 -7.28 -4.16 14.93
C ASP A 14 -8.04 -5.49 15.11
N GLU A 15 -9.24 -5.57 14.53
CA GLU A 15 -10.10 -6.76 14.55
C GLU A 15 -9.44 -8.03 13.98
N ARG A 16 -8.33 -7.89 13.24
CA ARG A 16 -7.55 -8.98 12.67
C ARG A 16 -6.25 -9.23 13.44
N GLN A 17 -6.15 -8.72 14.67
CA GLN A 17 -5.01 -8.92 15.56
C GLN A 17 -3.70 -8.33 14.99
N ARG A 18 -3.79 -7.23 14.22
CA ARG A 18 -2.63 -6.53 13.68
C ARG A 18 -2.35 -5.25 14.47
N PRO A 19 -1.08 -4.92 14.78
CA PRO A 19 -0.77 -3.70 15.53
C PRO A 19 -1.23 -2.43 14.82
N LEU A 20 -2.10 -1.64 15.45
CA LEU A 20 -2.67 -0.42 14.88
C LEU A 20 -1.59 0.57 14.44
N MET A 21 -0.46 0.63 15.15
CA MET A 21 0.66 1.51 14.82
C MET A 21 1.25 1.30 13.40
N PHE A 22 1.00 0.15 12.75
CA PHE A 22 1.45 -0.13 11.38
C PHE A 22 0.30 -0.33 10.38
N TYR A 23 -0.90 -0.71 10.87
CA TYR A 23 -2.01 -1.17 10.03
C TYR A 23 -3.28 -0.30 10.16
N SER A 24 -3.22 0.86 10.82
CA SER A 24 -4.37 1.75 11.03
C SER A 24 -4.82 2.53 9.79
N THR A 25 -3.96 2.68 8.78
CA THR A 25 -4.23 3.55 7.61
C THR A 25 -4.05 2.79 6.30
N LEU A 26 -4.86 3.13 5.29
CA LEU A 26 -4.68 2.61 3.93
C LEU A 26 -3.44 3.22 3.28
N ILE A 27 -2.74 2.43 2.47
CA ILE A 27 -1.62 2.92 1.66
C ILE A 27 -2.05 4.11 0.80
N HIS A 28 -3.28 4.09 0.26
CA HIS A 28 -3.80 5.14 -0.61
C HIS A 28 -4.01 6.50 0.08
N ASP A 29 -4.34 6.50 1.38
CA ASP A 29 -4.56 7.74 2.13
C ASP A 29 -3.26 8.49 2.40
N LEU A 30 -2.13 7.79 2.38
CA LEU A 30 -0.78 8.33 2.58
C LEU A 30 0.02 8.38 1.28
N CYS A 31 -0.60 8.06 0.14
CA CYS A 31 0.10 7.95 -1.12
C CYS A 31 0.39 9.34 -1.71
N PRO A 32 1.65 9.67 -2.04
CA PRO A 32 1.99 10.95 -2.68
C PRO A 32 1.40 11.10 -4.09
N ARG A 33 0.92 10.00 -4.69
CA ARG A 33 0.22 10.00 -5.98
C ARG A 33 -1.30 10.20 -5.83
N ARG A 34 -1.83 10.36 -4.62
CA ARG A 34 -3.25 10.61 -4.35
C ARG A 34 -3.80 11.84 -5.11
N PRO A 35 -3.10 12.99 -5.20
CA PRO A 35 -3.58 14.11 -6.01
C PRO A 35 -3.74 13.81 -7.51
N TYR A 36 -3.03 12.81 -8.05
CA TYR A 36 -3.26 12.35 -9.42
C TYR A 36 -4.55 11.54 -9.52
N PHE A 37 -4.83 10.67 -8.54
CA PHE A 37 -6.09 9.92 -8.46
C PHE A 37 -7.29 10.87 -8.39
N ASP A 38 -7.24 11.86 -7.49
CA ASP A 38 -8.35 12.79 -7.26
C ASP A 38 -8.66 13.65 -8.50
N ARG A 39 -7.67 13.87 -9.38
CA ARG A 39 -7.81 14.59 -10.65
C ARG A 39 -8.08 13.69 -11.85
N GLY A 40 -8.20 12.37 -11.66
CA GLY A 40 -8.40 11.41 -12.75
C GLY A 40 -7.17 11.22 -13.66
N ILE A 41 -5.97 11.57 -13.20
CA ILE A 41 -4.72 11.44 -13.95
C ILE A 41 -4.12 10.07 -13.65
N PHE A 42 -4.45 9.09 -14.49
CA PHE A 42 -3.99 7.70 -14.35
C PHE A 42 -2.81 7.40 -15.25
N SER A 43 -1.86 6.61 -14.75
CA SER A 43 -0.80 6.02 -15.57
C SER A 43 -1.39 4.97 -16.51
N SER A 44 -0.93 4.98 -17.75
CA SER A 44 -1.23 3.99 -18.79
C SER A 44 -0.21 2.85 -18.82
N LYS A 45 0.99 3.08 -18.26
CA LYS A 45 2.04 2.08 -18.10
C LYS A 45 2.88 2.33 -16.85
N LEU A 46 3.63 1.30 -16.43
CA LEU A 46 4.55 1.40 -15.30
C LEU A 46 5.63 2.45 -15.55
N GLY A 47 6.10 3.09 -14.47
CA GLY A 47 7.11 4.16 -14.53
C GLY A 47 6.55 5.57 -14.80
N GLU A 48 5.30 5.72 -15.25
CA GLU A 48 4.68 7.03 -15.40
C GLU A 48 4.38 7.68 -14.04
N LYS A 49 4.35 9.02 -14.00
CA LYS A 49 4.15 9.82 -12.78
C LYS A 49 2.72 9.75 -12.21
N GLY A 50 1.74 9.37 -13.04
CA GLY A 50 0.32 9.33 -12.69
C GLY A 50 -0.05 8.28 -11.63
N CYS A 51 -1.34 8.22 -11.29
CA CYS A 51 -1.85 7.20 -10.39
C CYS A 51 -1.94 5.83 -11.08
N MET A 52 -1.40 4.79 -10.45
CA MET A 52 -1.42 3.42 -10.99
C MET A 52 -2.69 2.63 -10.64
N PHE A 53 -3.78 3.29 -10.24
CA PHE A 53 -5.02 2.60 -9.87
C PHE A 53 -5.56 1.74 -11.02
N LYS A 54 -5.65 2.32 -12.23
CA LYS A 54 -6.08 1.59 -13.44
C LYS A 54 -5.12 0.47 -13.86
N LEU A 55 -3.87 0.53 -13.41
CA LEU A 55 -2.88 -0.53 -13.63
C LEU A 55 -2.99 -1.68 -12.62
N GLY A 56 -3.93 -1.64 -11.67
CA GLY A 56 -4.14 -2.72 -10.69
C GLY A 56 -3.67 -2.42 -9.27
N CYS A 57 -3.24 -1.18 -8.98
CA CYS A 57 -2.74 -0.83 -7.64
C CYS A 57 -3.80 -1.05 -6.54
N ARG A 58 -3.51 -1.97 -5.62
CA ARG A 58 -4.33 -2.34 -4.44
C ARG A 58 -4.10 -1.44 -3.22
N GLY A 59 -3.42 -0.31 -3.39
CA GLY A 59 -3.23 0.68 -2.34
C GLY A 59 -4.53 1.12 -1.64
N PRO A 60 -5.67 1.29 -2.37
CA PRO A 60 -6.96 1.67 -1.76
C PRO A 60 -7.59 0.64 -0.83
N VAL A 61 -7.15 -0.62 -0.87
CA VAL A 61 -7.68 -1.70 -0.03
C VAL A 61 -6.64 -2.29 0.91
N THR A 62 -5.41 -1.75 0.91
CA THR A 62 -4.30 -2.32 1.67
C THR A 62 -3.92 -1.41 2.82
N ARG A 63 -4.01 -1.95 4.05
CA ARG A 63 -3.57 -1.27 5.26
C ARG A 63 -2.12 -1.67 5.55
N ALA A 64 -1.20 -0.70 5.53
CA ALA A 64 0.21 -0.83 5.88
C ALA A 64 0.88 0.54 5.85
N ASP A 65 1.97 0.72 6.59
CA ASP A 65 2.71 1.99 6.69
C ASP A 65 3.85 2.14 5.66
N CYS A 66 3.86 1.33 4.58
CA CYS A 66 4.86 1.37 3.50
C CYS A 66 5.20 2.79 3.00
N PRO A 67 4.23 3.73 2.79
CA PRO A 67 4.53 5.09 2.33
C PRO A 67 5.35 5.91 3.34
N ILE A 68 5.19 5.63 4.64
CA ILE A 68 5.84 6.38 5.73
C ILE A 68 7.17 5.72 6.10
N ARG A 69 7.14 4.42 6.41
CA ARG A 69 8.30 3.70 6.90
C ARG A 69 9.28 3.40 5.79
N LYS A 70 8.78 3.10 4.60
CA LYS A 70 9.53 2.56 3.46
C LYS A 70 10.28 1.26 3.86
N TRP A 71 10.97 0.68 2.89
CA TRP A 71 11.75 -0.55 3.02
C TRP A 71 13.24 -0.25 2.99
N ASN A 72 14.03 -1.16 3.56
CA ASN A 72 15.50 -1.18 3.48
C ASN A 72 16.16 0.12 3.96
N GLY A 73 16.01 0.49 5.23
CA GLY A 73 16.63 1.72 5.75
C GLY A 73 15.98 3.00 5.21
N ARG A 74 14.66 2.95 4.99
CA ARG A 74 13.83 4.04 4.45
C ARG A 74 14.15 4.42 2.99
N VAL A 75 14.76 3.53 2.23
CA VAL A 75 15.18 3.79 0.84
C VAL A 75 13.96 3.96 -0.07
N ASN A 76 13.13 2.93 -0.22
CA ASN A 76 12.01 2.98 -1.17
C ASN A 76 10.84 2.07 -0.77
N TRP A 77 9.81 2.01 -1.59
CA TRP A 77 8.61 1.19 -1.43
C TRP A 77 7.97 1.02 -2.82
N PRO A 78 7.06 0.03 -3.02
CA PRO A 78 6.63 -0.35 -4.38
C PRO A 78 6.14 0.82 -5.24
N ILE A 79 5.21 1.65 -4.75
CA ILE A 79 4.67 2.79 -5.52
C ILE A 79 5.70 3.89 -5.73
N GLY A 80 6.60 4.08 -4.76
CA GLY A 80 7.74 4.99 -4.89
C GLY A 80 8.70 4.57 -6.00
N ASP A 81 8.83 3.27 -6.23
CA ASP A 81 9.62 2.65 -7.30
C ASP A 81 8.85 2.52 -8.63
N GLY A 82 7.62 3.01 -8.71
CA GLY A 82 6.81 2.94 -9.93
C GLY A 82 6.15 1.58 -10.19
N SER A 83 6.05 0.73 -9.15
CA SER A 83 5.31 -0.54 -9.18
C SER A 83 4.00 -0.44 -8.38
N PRO A 84 2.88 -1.05 -8.83
CA PRO A 84 1.62 -1.03 -8.09
C PRO A 84 1.76 -1.72 -6.72
N CYS A 85 1.00 -1.26 -5.74
CA CYS A 85 0.80 -2.07 -4.54
C CYS A 85 0.01 -3.33 -4.93
N ILE A 86 0.51 -4.50 -4.53
CA ILE A 86 -0.12 -5.79 -4.83
C ILE A 86 -1.03 -6.32 -3.72
N GLY A 87 -1.17 -5.56 -2.62
CA GLY A 87 -2.03 -5.95 -1.51
C GLY A 87 -1.51 -7.07 -0.61
N CYS A 88 -0.19 -7.31 -0.60
CA CYS A 88 0.42 -8.41 0.16
C CYS A 88 0.15 -8.40 1.69
N ALA A 89 -0.27 -7.26 2.25
CA ALA A 89 -0.60 -7.11 3.67
C ALA A 89 -2.11 -7.20 3.96
N MET A 90 -2.93 -7.56 2.96
CA MET A 90 -4.37 -7.64 3.08
C MET A 90 -4.86 -9.10 2.97
N PHE A 91 -5.96 -9.39 3.67
CA PHE A 91 -6.59 -10.71 3.62
C PHE A 91 -7.04 -11.04 2.19
N GLY A 92 -6.91 -12.30 1.80
CA GLY A 92 -7.24 -12.79 0.47
C GLY A 92 -6.11 -12.64 -0.55
N PHE A 93 -5.00 -11.99 -0.23
CA PHE A 93 -3.81 -12.09 -1.07
C PHE A 93 -3.31 -13.55 -1.13
N PRO A 94 -2.90 -14.06 -2.31
CA PRO A 94 -2.83 -13.36 -3.59
C PRO A 94 -4.15 -13.32 -4.39
N ASP A 95 -5.03 -14.31 -4.22
CA ASP A 95 -6.14 -14.58 -5.15
C ASP A 95 -7.19 -13.46 -5.24
N ALA A 96 -7.47 -12.75 -4.14
CA ALA A 96 -8.40 -11.62 -4.13
C ALA A 96 -7.78 -10.32 -4.69
N MET A 97 -6.47 -10.32 -4.95
CA MET A 97 -5.70 -9.14 -5.34
C MET A 97 -5.22 -9.21 -6.79
N GLU A 98 -5.20 -10.40 -7.39
CA GLU A 98 -4.87 -10.58 -8.80
C GLU A 98 -5.98 -10.10 -9.75
N PRO A 99 -5.67 -9.80 -11.02
CA PRO A 99 -4.32 -9.61 -11.55
C PRO A 99 -3.63 -8.39 -10.91
N PHE A 100 -2.34 -8.49 -10.60
CA PHE A 100 -1.59 -7.42 -9.94
C PHE A 100 -1.28 -6.24 -10.87
N ILE A 101 -1.19 -6.52 -12.17
CA ILE A 101 -0.92 -5.54 -13.21
C ILE A 101 -1.90 -5.79 -14.35
N SER A 102 -2.58 -4.75 -14.79
CA SER A 102 -3.45 -4.79 -15.97
C SER A 102 -3.16 -3.61 -16.88
N TYR A 103 -3.07 -3.87 -18.19
CA TYR A 103 -2.96 -2.84 -19.21
C TYR A 103 -4.26 -2.69 -20.03
N ASP A 104 -5.24 -3.58 -19.80
CA ASP A 104 -6.45 -3.72 -20.63
C ASP A 104 -7.68 -3.06 -19.98
N THR A 105 -7.53 -1.89 -19.38
CA THR A 105 -8.68 -1.12 -18.86
C THR A 105 -9.18 -0.16 -19.95
N THR A 106 -10.02 -0.71 -20.83
CA THR A 106 -10.95 0.08 -21.67
C THR A 106 -11.94 0.85 -20.80
#